data_AF-A0A7M1SRC0-F1
#
_entry.id   AF-A0A7M1SRC0-F1
#
_cell.length_a   1.000
_cell.length_b   1.000
_cell.length_c   1.000
_cell.angle_alpha   90.00
_cell.angle_beta   90.00
_cell.angle_gamma   90.00
#
_symmetry.space_group_name_H-M   'P 1'
#
loop_
_entity.id
_entity.type
_entity.pdbx_description
1 polymer ?
#
loop_
_entity_poly.entity_id
_entity_poly.type
_entity_poly.pdbx_seq_one_letter_code
_entity_poly.pdbx_strand_id
1 'polypeptide(L)' 'MNHTLATDAPEAEVLRVSRRFTHVRCPYCSREHKHVVLAPGAQRFAPACGMHLNPDDRARGYVFTTGKETS' A
#
# COMPACT_ATOMS: atom_id res chain seq x y z
N MET A 1 5.67 -29.59 1.80
CA MET A 1 4.60 -28.56 1.77
C MET A 1 5.27 -27.27 1.35
N ASN A 2 5.14 -26.89 0.07
CA ASN A 2 5.79 -25.69 -0.48
C ASN A 2 5.20 -24.45 0.21
N HIS A 3 5.95 -23.84 1.11
CA HIS A 3 5.72 -22.44 1.49
C HIS A 3 6.15 -21.57 0.30
N THR A 4 5.25 -21.44 -0.68
CA THR A 4 5.26 -20.27 -1.54
C THR A 4 5.27 -19.08 -0.59
N LEU A 5 6.38 -18.33 -0.55
CA LEU A 5 6.45 -17.02 0.07
C LEU A 5 5.43 -16.15 -0.66
N ALA A 6 4.17 -16.29 -0.26
CA ALA A 6 3.10 -15.46 -0.72
C ALA A 6 3.48 -14.05 -0.28
N THR A 7 3.60 -13.18 -1.28
CA THR A 7 3.47 -11.75 -1.17
C THR A 7 2.17 -11.45 -0.41
N ASP A 8 2.20 -11.52 0.91
CA ASP A 8 1.01 -11.69 1.76
C ASP A 8 0.30 -10.36 2.05
N ALA A 9 0.94 -9.24 1.75
CA ALA A 9 0.30 -7.93 1.83
C ALA A 9 -0.53 -7.67 0.56
N PRO A 10 -1.84 -7.35 0.68
CA PRO A 10 -2.65 -6.99 -0.49
C PRO A 10 -2.06 -5.79 -1.24
N GLU A 11 -2.21 -5.80 -2.55
CA GLU A 11 -1.83 -4.68 -3.41
C GLU A 11 -2.93 -3.60 -3.37
N ALA A 12 -2.55 -2.37 -3.05
CA ALA A 12 -3.44 -1.21 -3.08
C ALA A 12 -3.42 -0.58 -4.47
N GLU A 13 -4.60 -0.24 -4.97
CA GLU A 13 -4.76 0.47 -6.23
C GLU A 13 -4.26 1.91 -6.09
N VAL A 14 -3.32 2.33 -6.95
CA VAL A 14 -2.85 3.71 -6.98
C VAL A 14 -3.85 4.56 -7.75
N LEU A 15 -4.48 5.51 -7.05
CA LEU A 15 -5.47 6.42 -7.64
C LEU A 15 -4.81 7.64 -8.27
N ARG A 16 -3.88 8.28 -7.54
CA ARG A 16 -3.15 9.48 -8.00
C ARG A 16 -1.73 9.50 -7.47
N VAL A 17 -0.78 9.89 -8.30
CA VAL A 17 0.61 10.15 -7.90
C VAL A 17 0.92 11.62 -8.13
N SER A 18 1.32 12.30 -7.06
CA SER A 18 1.89 13.66 -7.07
C SER A 18 3.36 13.57 -6.66
N ARG A 19 4.17 14.60 -6.98
CA ARG A 19 5.63 14.64 -6.74
C ARG A 19 6.13 14.01 -5.42
N ARG A 20 5.38 14.17 -4.33
CA ARG A 20 5.69 13.56 -3.02
C ARG A 20 4.55 12.76 -2.39
N PHE A 21 3.36 12.78 -2.98
CA PHE A 21 2.16 12.23 -2.36
C PHE A 21 1.51 11.23 -3.30
N THR A 22 1.26 10.02 -2.81
CA THR A 22 0.52 9.00 -3.54
C THR A 22 -0.79 8.74 -2.83
N HIS A 23 -1.88 8.91 -3.58
CA HIS A 23 -3.23 8.56 -3.16
C HIS A 23 -3.49 7.14 -3.64
N VAL A 24 -3.85 6.26 -2.71
CA VAL A 24 -4.14 4.85 -2.98
C VAL A 24 -5.50 4.49 -2.41
N ARG A 25 -6.16 3.53 -3.03
CA ARG A 25 -7.36 2.92 -2.47
C ARG A 25 -6.95 1.83 -1.49
N CYS A 26 -7.27 2.02 -0.22
CA CYS A 26 -6.93 1.04 0.80
C CYS A 26 -7.73 -0.26 0.58
N PRO A 27 -7.06 -1.42 0.45
CA PRO A 27 -7.74 -2.69 0.22
C PRO A 27 -8.60 -3.12 1.42
N TYR A 28 -8.35 -2.58 2.61
CA TYR A 28 -9.05 -2.93 3.84
C TYR A 28 -10.35 -2.17 4.06
N CYS A 29 -10.36 -0.86 3.78
CA CYS A 29 -11.52 0.00 4.04
C CYS A 29 -12.16 0.58 2.76
N SER A 30 -11.59 0.28 1.59
CA SER A 30 -12.00 0.82 0.29
C SER A 30 -11.99 2.36 0.17
N ARG A 31 -11.37 3.06 1.12
CA ARG A 31 -11.24 4.54 1.13
C ARG A 31 -9.90 4.99 0.55
N GLU A 32 -9.86 6.23 0.06
CA GLU A 32 -8.62 6.88 -0.39
C GLU A 32 -7.72 7.20 0.81
N HIS A 33 -6.47 6.74 0.76
CA HIS A 33 -5.41 7.06 1.70
C HIS A 33 -4.29 7.83 0.99
N LYS A 34 -3.76 8.85 1.66
CA LYS A 34 -2.62 9.65 1.17
C LYS A 34 -1.34 9.22 1.87
N HIS A 35 -0.35 8.79 1.10
CA HIS A 35 0.98 8.41 1.56
C HIS A 35 2.04 9.34 1.02
N VAL A 36 3.07 9.62 1.83
CA VAL A 36 4.25 10.36 1.38
C VAL A 36 5.24 9.35 0.80
N VAL A 37 5.54 9.50 -0.49
CA VAL A 37 6.44 8.61 -1.22
C VAL A 37 7.72 9.38 -1.52
N LEU A 38 8.83 8.92 -0.95
CA LEU A 38 10.15 9.57 -1.11
C LEU A 38 10.92 9.06 -2.33
N ALA A 39 10.60 7.87 -2.83
CA ALA A 39 11.26 7.24 -3.96
C ALA A 39 10.27 6.41 -4.78
N PRO A 40 10.42 6.38 -6.12
CA PRO A 40 9.60 5.53 -6.98
C PRO A 40 9.90 4.04 -6.74
N GLY A 41 8.87 3.20 -6.86
CA GLY A 41 8.97 1.75 -6.71
C GLY A 41 7.90 1.15 -5.80
N ALA A 42 8.07 -0.13 -5.46
CA ALA A 42 7.18 -0.85 -4.57
C ALA A 42 7.40 -0.38 -3.12
N GLN A 43 6.35 0.10 -2.48
CA GLN A 43 6.36 0.53 -1.08
C GLN A 43 5.28 -0.17 -0.28
N ARG A 44 5.60 -0.47 0.98
CA ARG A 44 4.66 -1.08 1.94
C ARG A 44 4.27 -0.07 3.00
N PHE A 45 2.97 0.07 3.23
CA PHE A 45 2.42 0.96 4.24
C PHE A 45 1.43 0.24 5.14
N ALA A 46 1.41 0.64 6.41
CA ALA A 46 0.36 0.23 7.32
C ALA A 46 -0.92 1.04 7.02
N PRO A 47 -2.11 0.41 7.03
CA PRO A 47 -3.38 1.10 6.88
C PRO A 47 -3.61 2.08 8.03
N ALA A 48 -3.76 3.37 7.68
CA ALA A 48 -4.12 4.41 8.65
C ALA A 48 -5.53 4.19 9.25
N CYS A 49 -6.40 3.47 8.54
CA CYS A 49 -7.69 3.00 9.05
C CYS A 49 -7.57 1.86 10.09
N GLY A 50 -6.33 1.47 10.46
CA GLY A 50 -6.00 0.30 11.26
C GLY A 50 -6.59 0.25 12.66
N MET A 51 -7.25 1.29 13.17
CA MET A 51 -8.00 1.23 14.43
C MET A 51 -9.13 0.19 14.42
N HIS A 52 -9.73 -0.09 13.24
CA HIS A 52 -10.79 -1.09 13.09
C HIS A 52 -10.31 -2.40 12.45
N LEU A 53 -9.00 -2.55 12.22
CA LEU A 53 -8.43 -3.76 11.62
C LEU A 53 -7.87 -4.69 12.69
N ASN A 54 -7.95 -5.98 12.42
CA ASN A 54 -7.29 -6.98 13.25
C ASN A 54 -5.78 -6.67 13.33
N PRO A 55 -5.13 -7.01 14.46
CA PRO A 55 -3.71 -6.74 14.65
C PRO A 55 -2.83 -7.40 13.58
N ASP A 56 -3.26 -8.56 13.06
CA ASP A 56 -2.61 -9.25 11.96
C ASP A 56 -2.67 -8.44 10.65
N ASP A 57 -3.85 -7.95 10.25
CA ASP A 57 -4.01 -7.07 9.08
C ASP A 57 -3.24 -5.75 9.21
N ARG A 58 -3.17 -5.20 10.42
CA ARG A 58 -2.36 -4.01 10.69
C ARG A 58 -0.86 -4.29 10.52
N ALA A 59 -0.40 -5.46 10.97
CA ALA A 59 1.00 -5.89 10.80
C ALA A 59 1.33 -6.25 9.35
N ARG A 60 0.38 -6.84 8.63
CA ARG A 60 0.50 -7.16 7.20
C ARG A 60 0.58 -5.90 6.35
N GLY A 61 -0.26 -4.90 6.61
CA GLY A 61 -0.29 -3.69 5.79
C GLY A 61 -0.58 -3.97 4.32
N TYR A 62 -0.33 -3.01 3.45
CA TYR A 62 -0.52 -3.19 2.01
C TYR A 62 0.66 -2.64 1.22
N VAL A 63 0.82 -3.14 0.00
CA VAL A 63 1.87 -2.68 -0.91
C VAL A 63 1.27 -1.92 -2.07
N PHE A 64 1.99 -0.95 -2.61
CA PHE A 64 1.64 -0.34 -3.90
C PHE A 64 2.93 0.04 -4.61
N THR A 65 2.88 0.02 -5.94
CA THR A 65 4.03 0.39 -6.76
C THR A 65 3.74 1.73 -7.42
N THR A 66 4.53 2.74 -7.09
CA THR A 66 4.55 3.98 -7.87
C THR A 66 5.47 3.75 -9.07
N GLY A 67 4.97 4.05 -10.27
CA GLY A 67 5.77 3.92 -11.49
C GLY A 67 7.07 4.71 -11.36
N LYS A 68 8.18 4.15 -11.85
CA LYS A 68 9.36 4.96 -12.19
C LYS A 68 8.85 6.12 -13.03
N GLU A 69 9.19 7.35 -12.66
CA GLU A 69 9.04 8.49 -13.55
C GLU A 69 9.63 8.07 -14.90
N THR A 70 8.76 7.84 -15.89
CA THR A 70 9.17 7.76 -17.28
C THR A 70 9.51 9.19 -17.65
N SER A 71 10.76 9.59 -17.40
CA SER A 71 11.39 10.76 -18.01
C SER A 71 12.42 10.28 -19.02
#